data_AF-A0A0B6F5X7-F1
#
_entry.id   AF-A0A0B6F5X7-F1
#
_cell.length_a   1.000
_cell.length_b   1.000
_cell.length_c   1.000
_cell.angle_alpha   90.00
_cell.angle_beta   90.00
_cell.angle_gamma   90.00
#
_symmetry.space_group_name_H-M   'P 1'
#
loop_
_entity.id
_entity.type
_entity.pdbx_description
1 polymer ?
#
loop_
_entity_poly.entity_id
_entity_poly.type
_entity_poly.pdbx_seq_one_letter_code
_entity_poly.pdbx_strand_id
1 'polypeptide(L)'
;MVEIGLRQCTRCGEIKPLESGFDNDRTGADGKAGRCKDCRNASARERHNRNDGLQGALDNGFKRATRAGRRRRKITVEHLLHTWERNGIDPWKCYYTGVALTREPGLPNTRQLDHIEALAIKGSAGHTAGNIVPAAASYNGYKHDHRAVTRYLNAPEHLAPIASYAGLGDGMAGVDDSGTPLVPARVEFANTEDDAVTPPQMGYCQWLKTFAMA
;
A
#
# COMPACT_ATOMS: atom_id res chain seq x y z
N MET A 1 -7.07 -45.76 17.83
CA MET A 1 -6.21 -46.08 16.68
C MET A 1 -6.28 -44.92 15.71
N VAL A 2 -5.20 -44.17 15.50
CA VAL A 2 -5.13 -43.17 14.43
C VAL A 2 -4.70 -43.94 13.18
N GLU A 3 -5.50 -43.93 12.13
CA GLU A 3 -5.14 -44.55 10.85
C GLU A 3 -3.82 -43.95 10.34
N ILE A 4 -2.95 -44.81 9.82
CA ILE A 4 -1.68 -44.42 9.21
C ILE A 4 -2.00 -43.39 8.10
N GLY A 5 -1.47 -42.17 8.22
CA GLY A 5 -1.71 -41.11 7.25
C GLY A 5 -2.73 -40.04 7.66
N LEU A 6 -3.38 -40.16 8.84
CA LEU A 6 -4.25 -39.13 9.40
C LEU A 6 -3.59 -38.41 10.58
N ARG A 7 -3.93 -37.13 10.76
CA ARG A 7 -3.50 -36.35 11.93
C ARG A 7 -4.59 -35.39 12.38
N GLN A 8 -4.72 -35.24 13.69
CA GLN A 8 -5.57 -34.23 14.30
C GLN A 8 -4.89 -32.86 14.27
N CYS A 9 -5.59 -31.84 13.78
CA CYS A 9 -5.11 -30.46 13.82
C CYS A 9 -5.10 -29.96 15.27
N THR A 10 -3.95 -29.46 15.72
CA THR A 10 -3.78 -28.89 17.07
C THR A 10 -4.59 -27.61 17.35
N ARG A 11 -5.18 -26.98 16.31
CA ARG A 11 -5.98 -25.76 16.45
C ARG A 11 -7.48 -26.02 16.38
N CYS A 12 -7.97 -26.67 15.32
CA CYS A 12 -9.41 -26.91 15.12
C CYS A 12 -9.87 -28.29 15.62
N GLY A 13 -8.96 -29.19 15.99
CA GLY A 13 -9.30 -30.53 16.47
C GLY A 13 -9.79 -31.50 15.39
N GLU A 14 -9.95 -31.06 14.14
CA GLU A 14 -10.36 -31.93 13.03
C GLU A 14 -9.25 -32.91 12.63
N ILE A 15 -9.63 -34.15 12.33
CA ILE A 15 -8.73 -35.17 11.77
C ILE A 15 -8.70 -35.00 10.25
N LYS A 16 -7.51 -34.78 9.68
CA LYS A 16 -7.32 -34.60 8.23
C LYS A 16 -6.20 -35.51 7.71
N PRO A 17 -6.20 -35.83 6.40
CA PRO A 17 -5.07 -36.54 5.79
C PRO A 17 -3.78 -35.72 5.88
N LEU A 18 -2.67 -36.36 6.22
CA LEU A 18 -1.35 -35.73 6.35
C LEU A 18 -0.87 -35.08 5.05
N GLU A 19 -1.11 -35.72 3.91
CA GLU A 19 -0.61 -35.23 2.61
C GLU A 19 -1.37 -34.00 2.09
N SER A 20 -2.70 -33.99 2.19
CA SER A 20 -3.52 -32.91 1.66
C SER A 20 -3.83 -31.84 2.69
N GLY A 21 -4.03 -32.22 3.96
CA GLY A 21 -4.54 -31.34 5.02
C GLY A 21 -3.47 -30.50 5.73
N PHE A 22 -2.18 -30.83 5.60
CA PHE A 22 -1.08 -30.18 6.32
C PHE A 22 0.04 -29.75 5.39
N ASP A 23 0.69 -28.63 5.71
CA ASP A 23 1.90 -28.18 5.02
C ASP A 23 3.12 -28.98 5.49
N ASN A 24 4.14 -29.08 4.63
CA ASN A 24 5.42 -29.64 5.02
C ASN A 24 6.12 -28.72 6.03
N ASP A 25 6.69 -29.30 7.08
CA ASP A 25 7.44 -28.61 8.12
C ASP A 25 8.63 -29.48 8.53
N ARG A 26 9.84 -29.02 8.22
CA ARG A 26 11.08 -29.76 8.51
C ARG A 26 11.31 -30.01 10.00
N THR A 27 10.65 -29.25 10.87
CA THR A 27 10.76 -29.36 12.32
C THR A 27 9.55 -30.06 12.95
N GLY A 28 8.53 -30.35 12.15
CA GLY A 28 7.31 -31.01 12.61
C GLY A 28 7.46 -32.53 12.66
N ALA A 29 6.66 -33.18 13.51
CA ALA A 29 6.52 -34.63 13.49
C ALA A 29 6.10 -35.10 12.09
N ASP A 30 6.67 -36.21 11.62
CA ASP A 30 6.48 -36.76 10.26
C ASP A 30 6.77 -35.76 9.11
N GLY A 31 7.55 -34.70 9.37
CA GLY A 31 7.83 -33.67 8.38
C GLY A 31 6.63 -32.80 8.01
N LYS A 32 5.56 -32.82 8.82
CA LYS A 32 4.31 -32.08 8.59
C LYS A 32 4.02 -31.11 9.74
N ALA A 33 3.40 -29.98 9.40
CA ALA A 33 2.96 -29.00 10.40
C ALA A 33 1.94 -29.62 11.38
N GLY A 34 1.92 -29.13 12.63
CA GLY A 34 0.90 -29.53 13.62
C GLY A 34 -0.48 -28.89 13.41
N ARG A 35 -0.58 -27.89 12.54
CA ARG A 35 -1.83 -27.16 12.21
C ARG A 35 -2.18 -27.39 10.75
N CYS A 36 -3.47 -27.61 10.46
CA CYS A 36 -3.95 -27.80 9.09
C CYS A 36 -3.80 -26.52 8.25
N LYS A 37 -3.80 -26.69 6.92
CA LYS A 37 -3.68 -25.60 5.94
C LYS A 37 -4.72 -24.50 6.17
N ASP A 38 -5.98 -24.86 6.41
CA ASP A 38 -7.05 -23.89 6.65
C ASP A 38 -6.77 -23.01 7.86
N CYS A 39 -6.33 -23.62 8.96
CA CYS A 39 -5.98 -22.93 10.18
C CYS A 39 -4.78 -22.00 9.98
N ARG A 40 -3.76 -22.43 9.22
CA ARG A 40 -2.59 -21.62 8.88
C ARG A 40 -2.98 -20.44 7.97
N ASN A 41 -3.80 -20.69 6.94
CA ASN A 41 -4.30 -19.68 6.01
C ASN A 41 -5.19 -18.66 6.71
N ALA A 42 -6.06 -19.09 7.63
CA ALA A 42 -6.84 -18.19 8.48
C ALA A 42 -5.93 -17.31 9.35
N SER A 43 -4.94 -17.90 10.02
CA SER A 43 -3.97 -17.14 10.83
C SER A 43 -3.12 -16.17 9.99
N ALA A 44 -2.77 -16.56 8.76
CA ALA A 44 -2.04 -15.70 7.83
C ALA A 44 -2.89 -14.52 7.36
N ARG A 45 -4.16 -14.76 7.01
CA ARG A 45 -5.14 -13.70 6.67
C ARG A 45 -5.37 -12.75 7.84
N GLU A 46 -5.54 -13.27 9.05
CA GLU A 46 -5.69 -12.45 10.26
C GLU A 46 -4.47 -11.55 10.49
N ARG A 47 -3.25 -12.13 10.42
CA ARG A 47 -2.00 -11.36 10.54
C ARG A 47 -1.88 -10.29 9.46
N HIS A 48 -2.22 -10.64 8.21
CA HIS A 48 -2.25 -9.69 7.11
C HIS A 48 -3.24 -8.56 7.38
N ASN A 49 -4.43 -8.87 7.90
CA ASN A 49 -5.48 -7.90 8.13
C ASN A 49 -5.26 -6.99 9.33
N ARG A 50 -4.57 -7.46 10.38
CA ARG A 50 -4.29 -6.71 11.61
C ARG A 50 -3.63 -5.35 11.37
N ASN A 51 -2.69 -5.30 10.43
CA ASN A 51 -1.92 -4.10 10.12
C ASN A 51 -2.27 -3.55 8.74
N ASP A 52 -3.49 -3.77 8.30
CA ASP A 52 -3.96 -3.38 6.98
C ASP A 52 -3.16 -3.88 5.76
N GLY A 53 -2.39 -4.96 5.92
CA GLY A 53 -1.42 -5.43 4.93
C GLY A 53 -0.13 -4.59 4.87
N LEU A 54 -0.03 -3.49 5.62
CA LEU A 54 1.13 -2.60 5.62
C LEU A 54 2.41 -3.32 6.04
N GLN A 55 2.37 -4.16 7.09
CA GLN A 55 3.58 -4.85 7.53
C GLN A 55 4.13 -5.78 6.44
N GLY A 56 3.26 -6.50 5.72
CA GLY A 56 3.67 -7.34 4.61
C GLY A 56 4.27 -6.52 3.45
N ALA A 57 3.68 -5.35 3.15
CA ALA A 57 4.21 -4.44 2.15
C ALA A 57 5.59 -3.88 2.53
N LEU A 58 5.78 -3.51 3.79
CA LEU A 58 7.07 -3.07 4.34
C LEU A 58 8.12 -4.18 4.24
N ASP A 59 7.80 -5.39 4.71
CA ASP A 59 8.72 -6.52 4.65
C ASP A 59 9.13 -6.86 3.20
N ASN A 60 8.19 -6.75 2.26
CA ASN A 60 8.46 -6.92 0.83
C ASN A 60 9.35 -5.80 0.28
N GLY A 61 9.10 -4.54 0.66
CA GLY A 61 9.97 -3.40 0.32
C GLY A 61 11.39 -3.57 0.83
N PHE A 62 11.56 -4.05 2.08
CA PHE A 62 12.86 -4.38 2.65
C PHE A 62 13.60 -5.46 1.85
N LYS A 63 12.90 -6.53 1.45
CA LYS A 63 13.47 -7.59 0.60
C LYS A 63 13.90 -7.05 -0.77
N ARG A 64 13.09 -6.21 -1.42
CA ARG A 64 13.45 -5.57 -2.69
C ARG A 64 14.70 -4.70 -2.54
N ALA A 65 14.76 -3.86 -1.51
CA ALA A 65 15.93 -3.02 -1.24
C ALA A 65 17.19 -3.86 -0.92
N THR A 66 17.03 -5.00 -0.25
CA THR A 66 18.12 -5.96 0.00
C THR A 66 18.70 -6.48 -1.32
N ARG A 67 17.85 -6.97 -2.23
CA ARG A 67 18.29 -7.48 -3.54
C ARG A 67 18.93 -6.40 -4.41
N ALA A 68 18.44 -5.16 -4.32
CA ALA A 68 18.97 -4.03 -5.06
C ALA A 68 20.24 -3.41 -4.43
N GLY A 69 20.75 -3.96 -3.32
CA GLY A 69 21.93 -3.42 -2.63
C GLY A 69 21.73 -1.99 -2.10
N ARG A 70 20.49 -1.62 -1.76
CA ARG A 70 20.13 -0.28 -1.29
C ARG A 70 20.12 -0.18 0.22
N ARG A 71 20.20 1.07 0.72
CA ARG A 71 19.95 1.38 2.13
C ARG A 71 18.59 0.83 2.55
N ARG A 72 18.51 0.22 3.72
CA ARG A 72 17.29 -0.40 4.23
C ARG A 72 17.25 -0.41 5.74
N ARG A 73 16.07 -0.21 6.31
CA ARG A 73 15.77 -0.39 7.74
C ARG A 73 14.53 -1.26 7.89
N LYS A 74 14.49 -2.08 8.94
CA LYS A 74 13.23 -2.75 9.31
C LYS A 74 12.32 -1.69 9.93
N ILE A 75 11.11 -1.57 9.40
CA ILE A 75 10.13 -0.55 9.80
C ILE A 75 8.90 -1.28 10.32
N THR A 76 8.43 -0.87 11.49
CA THR A 76 7.14 -1.32 12.04
C THR A 76 6.03 -0.42 11.50
N VAL A 77 4.81 -0.95 11.43
CA VAL A 77 3.63 -0.17 11.01
C VAL A 77 3.43 1.05 11.91
N GLU A 78 3.56 0.88 13.22
CA GLU A 78 3.48 1.96 14.20
C GLU A 78 4.48 3.08 13.91
N HIS A 79 5.74 2.74 13.67
CA HIS A 79 6.77 3.74 13.35
C HIS A 79 6.50 4.46 12.02
N LEU A 80 5.98 3.74 11.02
CA LEU A 80 5.59 4.35 9.74
C LEU A 80 4.45 5.35 9.92
N LEU A 81 3.37 4.94 10.61
CA LEU A 81 2.21 5.81 10.83
C LEU A 81 2.58 7.05 11.64
N HIS A 82 3.40 6.91 12.69
CA HIS A 82 3.91 8.04 13.45
C HIS A 82 4.78 8.98 12.59
N THR A 83 5.60 8.42 11.69
CA THR A 83 6.40 9.21 10.76
C THR A 83 5.51 9.99 9.79
N TRP A 84 4.45 9.36 9.28
CA TRP A 84 3.47 9.99 8.40
C TRP A 84 2.72 11.11 9.10
N GLU A 85 2.18 10.84 10.29
CA GLU A 85 1.48 11.84 11.12
C GLU A 85 2.34 13.07 11.36
N ARG A 86 3.58 12.89 11.82
CA ARG A 86 4.54 13.99 12.06
C ARG A 86 4.83 14.81 10.80
N ASN A 87 4.76 14.19 9.62
CA ASN A 87 4.99 14.83 8.34
C ASN A 87 3.69 15.32 7.67
N GLY A 88 2.53 15.21 8.34
CA GLY A 88 1.22 15.59 7.81
C GLY A 88 0.67 14.67 6.70
N ILE A 89 1.23 13.47 6.54
CA ILE A 89 0.84 12.52 5.49
C ILE A 89 -0.37 11.72 5.95
N ASP A 90 -1.49 11.86 5.24
CA ASP A 90 -2.69 11.06 5.47
C ASP A 90 -2.50 9.62 4.92
N PRO A 91 -2.57 8.58 5.77
CA PRO A 91 -2.44 7.18 5.34
C PRO A 91 -3.49 6.74 4.32
N TRP A 92 -4.58 7.47 4.16
CA TRP A 92 -5.72 7.16 3.29
C TRP A 92 -5.89 8.16 2.15
N LYS A 93 -4.86 8.94 1.85
CA LYS A 93 -4.78 9.72 0.62
C LYS A 93 -3.50 9.37 -0.13
N CYS A 94 -3.60 9.33 -1.45
CA CYS A 94 -2.43 9.19 -2.29
C CYS A 94 -1.52 10.41 -2.06
N TYR A 95 -0.28 10.17 -1.65
CA TYR A 95 0.69 11.23 -1.38
C TYR A 95 0.89 12.16 -2.60
N TYR A 96 0.82 11.60 -3.81
CA TYR A 96 1.09 12.35 -5.03
C TYR A 96 -0.12 13.09 -5.60
N THR A 97 -1.30 12.50 -5.51
CA THR A 97 -2.50 12.96 -6.23
C THR A 97 -3.62 13.42 -5.31
N GLY A 98 -3.57 13.14 -4.02
CA GLY A 98 -4.64 13.43 -3.06
C GLY A 98 -5.86 12.52 -3.17
N VAL A 99 -5.92 11.61 -4.15
CA VAL A 99 -7.01 10.63 -4.32
C VAL A 99 -7.20 9.82 -3.04
N ALA A 100 -8.46 9.67 -2.60
CA ALA A 100 -8.80 8.85 -1.45
C ALA A 100 -8.45 7.38 -1.72
N LEU A 101 -7.77 6.77 -0.75
CA LEU A 101 -7.42 5.36 -0.74
C LEU A 101 -8.37 4.63 0.19
N THR A 102 -8.73 3.42 -0.19
CA THR A 102 -9.73 2.60 0.48
C THR A 102 -9.19 1.21 0.79
N ARG A 103 -9.72 0.63 1.86
CA ARG A 103 -9.49 -0.76 2.25
C ARG A 103 -10.80 -1.39 2.68
N GLU A 104 -11.80 -1.26 1.82
CA GLU A 104 -13.09 -1.91 2.06
C GLU A 104 -12.92 -3.44 1.98
N PRO A 105 -13.34 -4.19 3.01
CA PRO A 105 -13.30 -5.65 2.96
C PRO A 105 -14.08 -6.18 1.75
N GLY A 106 -13.42 -7.00 0.92
CA GLY A 106 -14.01 -7.53 -0.31
C GLY A 106 -13.72 -6.69 -1.57
N LEU A 107 -13.20 -5.47 -1.42
CA LEU A 107 -12.69 -4.68 -2.53
C LEU A 107 -11.14 -4.69 -2.57
N PRO A 108 -10.53 -4.46 -3.74
CA PRO A 108 -9.08 -4.33 -3.84
C PRO A 108 -8.59 -3.19 -2.94
N ASN A 109 -7.57 -3.47 -2.12
CA ASN A 109 -6.88 -2.42 -1.37
C ASN A 109 -6.20 -1.47 -2.36
N THR A 110 -6.66 -0.23 -2.41
CA THR A 110 -6.13 0.76 -3.34
C THR A 110 -4.88 1.46 -2.79
N ARG A 111 -4.59 1.28 -1.49
CA ARG A 111 -3.38 1.78 -0.84
C ARG A 111 -2.18 0.86 -1.08
N GLN A 112 -1.21 1.37 -1.83
CA GLN A 112 0.12 0.81 -1.95
C GLN A 112 1.16 1.65 -1.20
N LEU A 113 2.32 1.07 -0.95
CA LEU A 113 3.50 1.78 -0.45
C LEU A 113 4.43 2.06 -1.63
N ASP A 114 4.70 3.33 -1.87
CA ASP A 114 5.71 3.77 -2.82
C ASP A 114 6.96 4.28 -2.11
N HIS A 115 8.08 4.17 -2.81
CA HIS A 115 9.33 4.81 -2.44
C HIS A 115 9.45 6.16 -3.17
N ILE A 116 9.49 7.28 -2.45
CA ILE A 116 9.57 8.63 -3.06
C ILE A 116 10.74 8.68 -4.06
N GLU A 117 11.93 8.36 -3.56
CA GLU A 117 13.09 8.02 -4.36
C GLU A 117 13.09 6.53 -4.67
N ALA A 118 12.95 6.20 -5.95
CA ALA A 118 12.85 4.82 -6.39
C ALA A 118 14.11 4.01 -6.05
N LEU A 119 13.91 2.75 -5.63
CA LEU A 119 14.99 1.83 -5.28
C LEU A 119 15.94 1.55 -6.47
N ALA A 120 15.49 1.73 -7.71
CA ALA A 120 16.32 1.56 -8.89
C ALA A 120 17.44 2.62 -8.97
N ILE A 121 17.21 3.82 -8.43
CA ILE A 121 18.15 4.95 -8.49
C ILE A 121 19.33 4.69 -7.54
N LYS A 122 20.56 4.81 -8.07
CA LYS A 122 21.80 4.72 -7.29
C LYS A 122 21.90 5.93 -6.37
N GLY A 123 22.18 5.68 -5.09
CA GLY A 123 22.25 6.74 -4.08
C GLY A 123 20.90 7.10 -3.46
N SER A 124 19.81 6.44 -3.85
CA SER A 124 18.49 6.69 -3.23
C SER A 124 18.50 6.47 -1.72
N ALA A 125 17.61 7.17 -1.02
CA ALA A 125 17.33 7.02 0.40
C ALA A 125 16.97 5.57 0.79
N GLY A 126 16.56 4.76 -0.17
CA GLY A 126 16.32 3.32 -0.02
C GLY A 126 15.04 3.03 0.74
N HIS A 127 14.95 1.86 1.39
CA HIS A 127 13.77 1.50 2.19
C HIS A 127 13.90 2.04 3.62
N THR A 128 13.48 3.29 3.81
CA THR A 128 13.47 4.01 5.09
C THR A 128 12.11 4.69 5.28
N ALA A 129 11.69 4.96 6.54
CA ALA A 129 10.36 5.48 6.82
C ALA A 129 10.09 6.83 6.15
N GLY A 130 11.11 7.70 6.06
CA GLY A 130 11.00 9.00 5.38
C GLY A 130 10.92 8.90 3.85
N ASN A 131 11.30 7.76 3.26
CA ASN A 131 11.21 7.53 1.81
C ASN A 131 9.97 6.72 1.43
N ILE A 132 9.08 6.37 2.37
CA ILE A 132 7.91 5.52 2.11
C ILE A 132 6.64 6.34 2.28
N VAL A 133 5.75 6.29 1.30
CA VAL A 133 4.48 7.05 1.30
C VAL A 133 3.31 6.20 0.81
N PRO A 134 2.06 6.53 1.21
CA PRO A 134 0.88 5.90 0.64
C PRO A 134 0.67 6.40 -0.79
N ALA A 135 0.43 5.48 -1.73
CA ALA A 135 0.19 5.83 -3.13
C ALA A 135 -0.91 4.96 -3.73
N ALA A 136 -1.67 5.54 -4.65
CA ALA A 136 -2.60 4.79 -5.49
C ALA A 136 -1.81 3.87 -6.44
N ALA A 137 -2.30 2.64 -6.64
CA ALA A 137 -1.66 1.66 -7.52
C ALA A 137 -1.43 2.19 -8.95
N SER A 138 -2.40 2.91 -9.50
CA SER A 138 -2.34 3.52 -10.83
C SER A 138 -1.18 4.52 -10.95
N TYR A 139 -1.09 5.46 -10.00
CA TYR A 139 -0.02 6.45 -10.01
C TYR A 139 1.35 5.85 -9.67
N ASN A 140 1.41 4.89 -8.75
CA ASN A 140 2.65 4.18 -8.41
C ASN A 140 3.23 3.46 -9.63
N GLY A 141 2.37 2.79 -10.41
CA GLY A 141 2.75 2.14 -11.67
C GLY A 141 3.22 3.14 -12.73
N TYR A 142 2.53 4.30 -12.85
CA TYR A 142 2.93 5.37 -13.76
C TYR A 142 4.26 6.03 -13.37
N LYS A 143 4.48 6.26 -12.08
CA LYS A 143 5.72 6.83 -11.55
C LYS A 143 6.89 5.88 -11.80
N HIS A 144 6.70 4.59 -11.52
CA HIS A 144 7.73 3.57 -11.63
C HIS A 144 9.03 4.01 -10.91
N ASP A 145 10.13 4.11 -11.65
CA ASP A 145 11.45 4.53 -11.18
C ASP A 145 11.81 5.98 -11.52
N HIS A 146 10.85 6.74 -12.05
CA HIS A 146 11.04 8.16 -12.33
C HIS A 146 10.88 9.01 -11.08
N ARG A 147 11.50 10.20 -11.10
CA ARG A 147 11.31 11.21 -10.06
C ARG A 147 9.83 11.62 -9.98
N ALA A 148 9.30 11.67 -8.76
CA ALA A 148 7.89 11.97 -8.51
C ALA A 148 7.45 13.30 -9.14
N VAL A 149 8.25 14.36 -8.98
CA VAL A 149 7.96 15.70 -9.54
C VAL A 149 7.82 15.68 -11.06
N THR A 150 8.72 14.96 -11.75
CA THR A 150 8.68 14.85 -13.21
C THR A 150 7.38 14.17 -13.66
N ARG A 151 6.95 13.12 -12.96
CA ARG A 151 5.73 12.39 -13.31
C ARG A 151 4.47 13.17 -12.96
N TYR A 152 4.51 13.91 -11.87
CA TYR A 152 3.42 14.80 -11.47
C TYR A 152 3.14 15.85 -12.54
N LEU A 153 4.17 16.56 -13.00
CA LEU A 153 4.05 17.62 -14.01
C LEU A 153 3.60 17.11 -15.38
N ASN A 154 3.84 15.83 -15.67
CA ASN A 154 3.50 15.21 -16.96
C ASN A 154 2.38 14.17 -16.82
N ALA A 155 1.60 14.21 -15.74
CA ALA A 155 0.53 13.24 -15.53
C ALA A 155 -0.58 13.46 -16.57
N PRO A 156 -1.04 12.42 -17.29
CA PRO A 156 -2.21 12.56 -18.16
C PRO A 156 -3.44 12.88 -17.30
N GLU A 157 -4.46 13.49 -17.90
CA GLU A 157 -5.65 14.01 -17.20
C GLU A 157 -6.29 13.01 -16.22
N HIS A 158 -6.42 11.74 -16.61
CA HIS A 158 -7.00 10.68 -15.76
C HIS A 158 -6.13 10.25 -14.57
N LEU A 159 -4.87 10.69 -14.51
CA LEU A 159 -3.93 10.53 -13.38
C LEU A 159 -3.55 11.89 -12.78
N ALA A 160 -4.18 12.96 -13.24
CA ALA A 160 -3.90 14.29 -12.74
C ALA A 160 -4.23 14.36 -11.24
N PRO A 161 -3.42 15.07 -10.47
CA PRO A 161 -3.65 15.29 -9.05
C PRO A 161 -4.97 16.02 -8.82
N ILE A 162 -5.78 15.53 -7.88
CA ILE A 162 -7.04 16.15 -7.48
C ILE A 162 -6.80 17.28 -6.47
N ALA A 163 -5.67 17.24 -5.76
CA ALA A 163 -5.27 18.30 -4.83
C ALA A 163 -3.97 18.97 -5.31
N SER A 164 -3.98 20.31 -5.33
CA SER A 164 -2.81 21.16 -5.55
C SER A 164 -1.95 21.25 -4.28
N TYR A 165 -0.62 21.18 -4.43
CA TYR A 165 0.33 21.45 -3.35
C TYR A 165 0.37 22.95 -3.06
N ALA A 166 -0.45 23.45 -2.15
CA ALA A 166 -0.45 24.87 -1.80
C ALA A 166 0.76 25.24 -0.91
N GLY A 167 1.60 26.16 -1.40
CA GLY A 167 2.66 26.81 -0.64
C GLY A 167 3.73 27.45 -1.53
N LEU A 168 3.53 28.74 -1.87
CA LEU A 168 4.38 29.67 -2.65
C LEU A 168 3.91 29.96 -4.09
N GLY A 169 2.68 30.47 -4.23
CA GLY A 169 2.13 30.98 -5.50
C GLY A 169 1.44 29.91 -6.34
N ASP A 170 0.51 30.35 -7.20
CA ASP A 170 -0.22 29.46 -8.11
C ASP A 170 0.76 28.63 -8.96
N GLY A 171 0.64 27.30 -8.87
CA GLY A 171 1.32 26.36 -9.75
C GLY A 171 2.73 25.90 -9.35
N MET A 172 3.24 26.21 -8.15
CA MET A 172 4.57 25.77 -7.71
C MET A 172 4.50 24.82 -6.51
N ALA A 173 4.84 23.54 -6.71
CA ALA A 173 5.11 22.62 -5.61
C ALA A 173 6.49 22.96 -5.01
N GLY A 174 6.53 23.48 -3.78
CA GLY A 174 7.79 23.65 -3.05
C GLY A 174 8.51 22.32 -2.94
N VAL A 175 9.70 22.21 -3.53
CA VAL A 175 10.57 21.04 -3.47
C VAL A 175 11.83 21.34 -2.67
N ASP A 176 12.39 20.36 -1.96
CA ASP A 176 13.70 20.49 -1.34
C ASP A 176 14.81 20.56 -2.42
N ASP A 177 16.07 20.74 -1.99
CA ASP A 177 17.24 20.78 -2.88
C ASP A 177 17.39 19.50 -3.74
N SER A 178 16.65 18.44 -3.41
CA SER A 178 16.62 17.16 -4.12
C SER A 178 15.38 16.98 -5.01
N GLY A 179 14.50 17.98 -5.12
CA GLY A 179 13.26 17.93 -5.89
C GLY A 179 12.13 17.14 -5.21
N THR A 180 12.21 16.94 -3.89
CA THR A 180 11.20 16.26 -3.08
C THR A 180 10.15 17.26 -2.62
N PRO A 181 8.84 17.05 -2.87
CA PRO A 181 7.80 17.93 -2.36
C PRO A 181 7.90 18.09 -0.84
N LEU A 182 7.97 19.34 -0.36
CA LEU A 182 8.29 19.70 1.04
C LEU A 182 7.10 19.61 2.01
N VAL A 183 5.86 19.48 1.53
CA VAL A 183 4.65 19.48 2.37
C VAL A 183 3.51 18.69 1.68
N PRO A 184 2.67 17.93 2.41
CA PRO A 184 1.48 17.29 1.83
C PRO A 184 0.38 18.31 1.48
N ALA A 185 -0.45 17.94 0.49
CA ALA A 185 -1.55 18.76 -0.02
C ALA A 185 -2.50 19.23 1.11
N ARG A 186 -2.58 20.54 1.32
CA ARG A 186 -3.64 21.16 2.12
C ARG A 186 -4.82 21.47 1.20
N VAL A 187 -6.00 20.96 1.54
CA VAL A 187 -7.26 21.37 0.93
C VAL A 187 -7.63 22.70 1.56
N GLU A 188 -7.39 23.82 0.87
CA GLU A 188 -8.03 25.08 1.21
C GLU A 188 -9.37 25.13 0.48
N PHE A 189 -10.45 25.02 1.24
CA PHE A 189 -11.78 25.33 0.73
C PHE A 189 -11.87 26.84 0.58
N ALA A 190 -11.77 27.34 -0.64
CA ALA A 190 -12.26 28.68 -0.96
C ALA A 190 -13.79 28.61 -0.91
N ASN A 191 -14.37 29.10 0.19
CA ASN A 191 -15.77 29.52 0.19
C ASN A 191 -15.87 30.76 -0.68
N THR A 192 -16.13 30.57 -1.97
CA THR A 192 -16.75 31.60 -2.79
C THR A 192 -17.95 30.96 -3.44
N GLU A 193 -19.12 31.31 -2.92
CA GLU A 193 -20.38 31.23 -3.64
C GLU A 193 -20.18 31.90 -5.01
N ASP A 194 -20.77 31.30 -6.04
CA ASP A 194 -20.72 31.73 -7.44
C ASP A 194 -19.44 31.34 -8.21
N ASP A 195 -19.43 30.11 -8.74
CA ASP A 195 -19.50 29.94 -10.20
C ASP A 195 -19.67 28.46 -10.57
N ALA A 196 -20.70 28.22 -11.37
CA ALA A 196 -21.09 26.92 -11.88
C ALA A 196 -20.04 26.40 -12.89
N VAL A 197 -19.12 25.57 -12.42
CA VAL A 197 -18.53 24.51 -13.25
C VAL A 197 -18.93 23.19 -12.62
N THR A 198 -19.98 22.58 -13.18
CA THR A 198 -20.46 21.25 -12.81
C THR A 198 -19.28 20.27 -12.87
N PRO A 199 -18.87 19.64 -11.76
CA PRO A 199 -17.99 18.48 -11.83
C PRO A 199 -18.73 17.41 -12.64
N PRO A 200 -18.07 16.55 -13.44
CA PRO A 200 -18.71 15.30 -13.81
C PRO A 200 -18.95 14.51 -12.52
N GLN A 201 -20.15 14.69 -11.96
CA GLN A 201 -20.64 14.03 -10.76
C GLN A 201 -21.01 12.58 -11.10
N MET A 202 -20.02 11.75 -11.38
CA MET A 202 -20.20 10.31 -11.21
C MET A 202 -19.04 9.77 -10.39
N GLY A 203 -19.34 9.47 -9.13
CA GLY A 203 -18.45 8.70 -8.28
C GLY A 203 -18.15 7.34 -8.92
N TYR A 204 -16.96 6.81 -8.66
CA TYR A 204 -16.47 5.53 -9.16
C TYR A 204 -17.46 4.36 -8.98
N CYS A 205 -18.28 4.38 -7.92
CA CYS A 205 -19.34 3.41 -7.68
C CYS A 205 -20.56 3.51 -8.62
N GLN A 206 -20.78 4.66 -9.25
CA GLN A 206 -21.89 4.90 -10.18
C GLN A 206 -21.57 4.37 -11.58
N TRP A 207 -20.29 4.44 -11.98
CA TRP A 207 -19.76 3.86 -13.23
C TRP A 207 -19.83 2.32 -13.26
N LEU A 208 -19.55 1.66 -12.13
CA LEU A 208 -19.64 0.19 -12.03
C LEU A 208 -21.08 -0.34 -12.18
N LYS A 209 -22.10 0.47 -11.84
CA LYS A 209 -23.51 0.08 -12.03
C LYS A 209 -23.96 0.21 -13.48
N THR A 210 -23.31 1.04 -14.29
CA THR A 210 -23.67 1.26 -15.69
C THR A 210 -23.11 0.20 -16.65
N PHE A 211 -22.10 -0.59 -16.23
CA PHE A 211 -21.40 -1.55 -17.09
C PHE A 211 -21.36 -2.99 -16.58
N ALA A 212 -22.14 -3.33 -15.54
CA ALA A 212 -22.28 -4.71 -15.04
C ALA A 212 -23.56 -5.43 -15.51
N MET A 213 -24.35 -4.83 -16.41
CA MET A 213 -25.50 -5.47 -17.06
C MET A 213 -25.57 -5.12 -18.55
N ALA A 214 -24.46 -5.34 -19.25
CA ALA A 214 -24.42 -5.46 -20.71
C ALA A 214 -23.64 -6.72 -21.07
#